data_AF-A0A945X6J4-F1
#
_entry.id   AF-A0A945X6J4-F1
#
_cell.length_a   1.000
_cell.length_b   1.000
_cell.length_c   1.000
_cell.angle_alpha   90.00
_cell.angle_beta   90.00
_cell.angle_gamma   90.00
#
_symmetry.space_group_name_H-M   'P 1'
#
loop_
_entity.id
_entity.type
_entity.pdbx_description
1 polymer ?
#
loop_
_entity_poly.entity_id
_entity_poly.type
_entity_poly.pdbx_seq_one_letter_code
_entity_poly.pdbx_strand_id
1 'polypeptide(L)'
;MRIMILLTGVTLASWSQIAPGETLRGRVTSVLSGDTFVLLAGEETSQRVTLSEIETPEDEQLFSEDALRVLQEKILNKTVSVTYTPGKDDREIRGKVMSENRWINRDMVAGGWAWHVRSESDSWELARSEKEARRERRGLWRDPTPTAPWVYREEAKEEAQFRSAWEEDIQKSKSRKRDAASSKTESAKGASVKSRDKSSAKSSAKGGSKKNSSSQAKSKKKGSAKSSAKRGSKKNSSSQAKSKKKGSAKSSAKGSSKKATKPKAKSKKKASGKKGKSKGKSGFSIDKKLR
;
A
#
# COMPACT_ATOMS: atom_id res chain seq x y z
N MET A 1 -20.70 -16.86 68.39
CA MET A 1 -20.59 -17.20 66.95
C MET A 1 -19.60 -16.24 66.33
N ARG A 2 -18.47 -16.73 65.81
CA ARG A 2 -17.40 -15.92 65.20
C ARG A 2 -17.71 -15.75 63.71
N ILE A 3 -18.01 -14.53 63.27
CA ILE A 3 -18.26 -14.22 61.86
C ILE A 3 -16.91 -13.96 61.20
N MET A 4 -16.50 -14.88 60.32
CA MET A 4 -15.28 -14.82 59.54
C MET A 4 -15.63 -14.19 58.18
N ILE A 5 -15.27 -12.93 57.97
CA ILE A 5 -15.47 -12.22 56.70
C ILE A 5 -14.30 -12.59 55.77
N LEU A 6 -14.58 -13.44 54.79
CA LEU A 6 -13.70 -13.74 53.67
C LEU A 6 -13.69 -12.53 52.71
N LEU A 7 -12.61 -11.74 52.76
CA LEU A 7 -12.29 -10.72 51.77
C LEU A 7 -11.75 -11.40 50.51
N THR A 8 -12.62 -11.65 49.53
CA THR A 8 -12.21 -11.98 48.17
C THR A 8 -11.70 -10.71 47.49
N GLY A 9 -10.39 -10.65 47.28
CA GLY A 9 -9.74 -9.59 46.53
C GLY A 9 -10.22 -9.58 45.09
N VAL A 10 -11.05 -8.59 44.75
CA VAL A 10 -11.37 -8.25 43.36
C VAL A 10 -10.15 -7.57 42.78
N THR A 11 -9.36 -8.29 41.98
CA THR A 11 -8.33 -7.69 41.15
C THR A 11 -9.01 -6.95 40.01
N LEU A 12 -9.18 -5.64 40.18
CA LEU A 12 -9.53 -4.75 39.08
C LEU A 12 -8.37 -4.76 38.08
N ALA A 13 -8.44 -5.63 37.08
CA ALA A 13 -7.68 -5.46 35.85
C ALA A 13 -8.10 -4.11 35.27
N SER A 14 -7.28 -3.09 35.52
CA SER A 14 -7.47 -1.76 34.96
C SER A 14 -7.24 -1.87 33.46
N TRP A 15 -8.33 -2.07 32.71
CA TRP A 15 -8.35 -1.71 31.31
C TRP A 15 -8.09 -0.20 31.26
N SER A 16 -6.86 0.17 30.94
CA SER A 16 -6.53 1.56 30.65
C SER A 16 -7.30 1.94 29.39
N GLN A 17 -8.43 2.62 29.56
CA GLN A 17 -9.15 3.23 28.44
C GLN A 17 -8.29 4.38 27.93
N ILE A 18 -7.50 4.10 26.90
CA ILE A 18 -6.80 5.13 26.14
C ILE A 18 -7.86 5.98 25.44
N ALA A 19 -8.00 7.23 25.87
CA ALA A 19 -8.99 8.15 25.34
C ALA A 19 -8.58 8.66 23.94
N PRO A 20 -9.53 8.85 23.01
CA PRO A 20 -9.27 9.49 21.73
C PRO A 20 -8.59 10.85 21.92
N GLY A 21 -7.55 11.12 21.12
CA GLY A 21 -6.83 12.40 21.18
C GLY A 21 -5.57 12.39 22.04
N GLU A 22 -5.11 11.21 22.50
CA GLU A 22 -3.78 11.08 23.06
C GLU A 22 -2.71 11.48 22.02
N THR A 23 -1.66 12.15 22.49
CA THR A 23 -0.56 12.61 21.64
C THR A 23 0.71 11.84 21.95
N LEU A 24 1.17 11.07 20.99
CA LEU A 24 2.45 10.35 21.04
C LEU A 24 3.55 11.19 20.39
N ARG A 25 4.72 11.26 21.03
CA ARG A 25 5.89 11.93 20.46
C ARG A 25 7.05 10.96 20.33
N GLY A 26 7.71 10.97 19.17
CA GLY A 26 8.79 10.03 18.89
C GLY A 26 9.60 10.39 17.66
N ARG A 27 10.65 9.62 17.40
CA ARG A 27 11.49 9.76 16.21
C ARG A 27 11.01 8.82 15.11
N VAL A 28 10.87 9.32 13.89
CA VAL A 28 10.56 8.49 12.72
C VAL A 28 11.81 7.73 12.29
N THR A 29 11.74 6.40 12.31
CA THR A 29 12.87 5.51 11.99
C THR A 29 12.78 4.92 10.58
N SER A 30 11.57 4.76 10.05
CA SER A 30 11.32 4.27 8.69
C SER A 30 10.02 4.87 8.13
N VAL A 31 9.91 4.95 6.81
CA VAL A 31 8.67 5.30 6.09
C VAL A 31 8.38 4.14 5.15
N LEU A 32 7.20 3.54 5.28
CA LEU A 32 6.80 2.31 4.63
C LEU A 32 6.03 2.57 3.32
N SER A 33 5.21 3.61 3.28
CA SER A 33 4.40 4.03 2.13
C SER A 33 4.22 5.56 2.12
N GLY A 34 3.44 6.10 1.19
CA GLY A 34 3.11 7.54 1.14
C GLY A 34 2.32 8.07 2.35
N ASP A 35 1.75 7.21 3.17
CA ASP A 35 0.99 7.58 4.38
C ASP A 35 1.38 6.80 5.63
N THR A 36 2.27 5.81 5.54
CA THR A 36 2.58 4.92 6.66
C THR A 36 4.05 4.95 7.02
N PHE A 37 4.36 5.07 8.32
CA PHE A 37 5.73 5.14 8.83
C PHE A 37 5.88 4.45 10.20
N VAL A 38 7.12 4.27 10.64
CA VAL A 38 7.45 3.70 11.95
C VAL A 38 7.96 4.81 12.86
N LEU A 39 7.31 4.96 14.01
CA LEU A 39 7.65 5.90 15.07
C LEU A 39 8.25 5.14 16.25
N LEU A 40 9.45 5.53 16.68
CA LEU A 40 10.02 5.10 17.95
C LEU A 40 9.66 6.12 19.03
N ALA A 41 8.81 5.72 19.97
CA ALA A 41 8.40 6.53 21.12
C ALA A 41 8.98 5.94 22.41
N GLY A 42 9.53 6.81 23.28
CA GLY A 42 10.23 6.37 24.49
C GLY A 42 11.51 5.57 24.17
N GLU A 43 11.91 4.70 25.10
CA GLU A 43 13.17 3.96 24.96
C GLU A 43 13.09 2.76 24.00
N GLU A 44 11.94 2.08 23.84
CA GLU A 44 11.84 0.90 22.94
C GLU A 44 10.49 0.67 22.24
N THR A 45 9.49 1.55 22.38
CA THR A 45 8.17 1.28 21.79
C THR A 45 8.08 1.78 20.35
N SER A 46 8.09 0.85 19.39
CA SER A 46 7.81 1.15 17.99
C SER A 46 6.31 1.09 17.68
N GLN A 47 5.79 2.13 17.05
CA GLN A 47 4.42 2.23 16.56
C GLN A 47 4.42 2.40 15.05
N ARG A 48 3.64 1.57 14.34
CA ARG A 48 3.33 1.81 12.93
C ARG A 48 2.19 2.84 12.88
N VAL A 49 2.46 3.94 12.20
CA VAL A 49 1.55 5.09 12.13
C VAL A 49 1.10 5.27 10.70
N THR A 50 -0.21 5.28 10.48
CA THR A 50 -0.82 5.68 9.20
C THR A 50 -1.44 7.08 9.34
N LEU A 51 -1.21 7.95 8.37
CA LEU A 51 -1.78 9.30 8.34
C LEU A 51 -3.31 9.20 8.26
N SER A 52 -4.01 9.69 9.28
CA SER A 52 -5.47 9.70 9.30
C SER A 52 -6.05 10.68 8.27
N GLU A 53 -7.31 10.44 7.87
CA GLU A 53 -8.11 11.33 7.01
C GLU A 53 -7.61 11.46 5.56
N ILE A 54 -6.52 10.80 5.21
CA ILE A 54 -5.93 10.82 3.87
C ILE A 54 -5.53 9.41 3.46
N GLU A 55 -5.46 9.16 2.16
CA GLU A 55 -4.86 7.95 1.60
C GLU A 55 -3.93 8.32 0.46
N THR A 56 -2.81 7.61 0.31
CA THR A 56 -1.88 7.75 -0.82
C THR A 56 -2.08 6.65 -1.87
N PRO A 57 -1.50 6.78 -3.08
CA PRO A 57 -1.58 5.70 -4.07
C PRO A 57 -1.03 4.38 -3.50
N GLU A 58 -1.69 3.28 -3.83
CA GLU A 58 -1.30 1.92 -3.45
C GLU A 58 0.03 1.51 -4.07
N ASP A 59 0.62 0.43 -3.55
CA ASP A 59 1.79 -0.17 -4.17
C ASP A 59 1.49 -0.51 -5.65
N GLU A 60 2.48 -0.29 -6.52
CA GLU A 60 2.40 -0.41 -7.98
C GLU A 60 1.45 0.59 -8.68
N GLN A 61 0.64 1.35 -7.93
CA GLN A 61 -0.15 2.44 -8.48
C GLN A 61 0.76 3.61 -8.90
N LEU A 62 0.37 4.33 -9.96
CA LEU A 62 1.08 5.52 -10.41
C LEU A 62 1.24 6.54 -9.27
N PHE A 63 2.45 7.10 -9.14
CA PHE A 63 2.87 8.06 -8.11
C PHE A 63 3.01 7.53 -6.66
N SER A 64 2.88 6.22 -6.41
CA SER A 64 3.11 5.63 -5.08
C SER A 64 4.52 5.91 -4.55
N GLU A 65 5.55 5.65 -5.37
CA GLU A 65 6.96 5.92 -5.05
C GLU A 65 7.25 7.42 -4.86
N ASP A 66 6.55 8.29 -5.58
CA ASP A 66 6.68 9.74 -5.40
C ASP A 66 6.09 10.19 -4.06
N ALA A 67 4.91 9.68 -3.69
CA ALA A 67 4.28 9.96 -2.40
C ALA A 67 5.15 9.46 -1.23
N LEU A 68 5.72 8.25 -1.35
CA LEU A 68 6.67 7.68 -0.39
C LEU A 68 7.88 8.61 -0.19
N ARG A 69 8.54 9.01 -1.28
CA ARG A 69 9.72 9.89 -1.24
C ARG A 69 9.40 11.23 -0.59
N VAL A 70 8.25 11.81 -0.92
CA VAL A 70 7.82 13.10 -0.36
C VAL A 70 7.54 12.98 1.14
N LEU A 71 6.94 11.89 1.60
CA LEU A 71 6.78 11.67 3.04
C LEU A 71 8.13 11.49 3.72
N GLN A 72 9.06 10.72 3.15
CA GLN A 72 10.42 10.57 3.66
C GLN A 72 11.12 11.91 3.84
N GLU A 73 11.11 12.77 2.81
CA GLU A 73 11.70 14.12 2.88
C GLU A 73 11.08 14.98 3.99
N LYS A 74 9.77 14.81 4.25
CA LYS A 74 9.06 15.57 5.27
C LYS A 74 9.41 15.12 6.69
N ILE A 75 9.49 13.80 6.94
CA ILE A 75 9.48 13.27 8.32
C ILE A 75 10.58 12.27 8.68
N LEU A 76 11.27 11.64 7.71
CA LEU A 76 12.26 10.60 8.02
C LEU A 76 13.38 11.19 8.90
N ASN A 77 13.77 10.45 9.94
CA ASN A 77 14.75 10.87 10.94
C ASN A 77 14.36 12.08 11.81
N LYS A 78 13.15 12.63 11.66
CA LYS A 78 12.68 13.75 12.49
C LYS A 78 11.88 13.27 13.68
N THR A 79 11.81 14.12 14.70
CA THR A 79 10.85 13.95 15.80
C THR A 79 9.50 14.52 15.38
N VAL A 80 8.43 13.75 15.57
CA VAL A 80 7.06 14.13 15.25
C VAL A 80 6.16 13.95 16.47
N SER A 81 5.05 14.67 16.48
CA SER A 81 3.93 14.49 17.40
C SER A 81 2.73 13.95 16.63
N VAL A 82 2.10 12.91 17.15
CA VAL A 82 0.98 12.21 16.52
C VAL A 82 -0.20 12.23 17.47
N THR A 83 -1.27 12.94 17.11
CA THR A 83 -2.56 12.81 17.80
C THR A 83 -3.33 11.67 17.13
N TYR A 84 -3.61 10.60 17.87
CA TYR A 84 -3.99 9.32 17.26
C TYR A 84 -5.26 8.69 17.84
N THR A 85 -5.78 7.73 17.06
CA THR A 85 -6.70 6.70 17.50
C THR A 85 -6.04 5.32 17.35
N PRO A 86 -6.35 4.35 18.23
CA PRO A 86 -5.87 2.98 18.08
C PRO A 86 -6.27 2.37 16.72
N GLY A 87 -5.38 1.55 16.16
CA GLY A 87 -5.60 0.79 14.93
C GLY A 87 -6.14 -0.61 15.21
N LYS A 88 -5.75 -1.56 14.36
CA LYS A 88 -6.21 -2.95 14.43
C LYS A 88 -5.62 -3.72 15.62
N ASP A 89 -4.39 -3.38 16.01
CA ASP A 89 -3.70 -3.94 17.16
C ASP A 89 -2.98 -2.85 17.97
N ASP A 90 -2.23 -3.25 19.01
CA ASP A 90 -1.55 -2.36 19.95
C ASP A 90 -0.31 -1.65 19.38
N ARG A 91 0.14 -2.03 18.18
CA ARG A 91 1.30 -1.47 17.48
C ARG A 91 0.92 -0.62 16.29
N GLU A 92 -0.36 -0.51 15.97
CA GLU A 92 -0.86 0.27 14.86
C GLU A 92 -1.73 1.43 15.35
N ILE A 93 -1.46 2.61 14.84
CA ILE A 93 -2.23 3.82 15.15
C ILE A 93 -2.51 4.62 13.88
N ARG A 94 -3.68 5.26 13.81
CA ARG A 94 -4.02 6.25 12.76
C ARG A 94 -4.01 7.65 13.37
N GLY A 95 -3.32 8.60 12.76
CA GLY A 95 -3.18 9.91 13.40
C GLY A 95 -2.87 11.11 12.54
N LYS A 96 -3.08 12.29 13.15
CA LYS A 96 -2.68 13.61 12.65
C LYS A 96 -1.27 13.88 13.10
N VAL A 97 -0.39 14.11 12.13
CA VAL A 97 1.05 14.21 12.38
C VAL A 97 1.52 15.64 12.25
N MET A 98 2.19 16.12 13.30
CA MET A 98 2.87 17.41 13.35
C MET A 98 4.39 17.21 13.35
N SER A 99 5.09 17.89 12.45
CA SER A 99 6.56 17.97 12.46
C SER A 99 6.98 19.42 12.25
N GLU A 100 7.82 19.98 13.13
CA GLU A 100 8.34 21.35 12.98
C GLU A 100 7.22 22.40 12.73
N ASN A 101 6.13 22.33 13.50
CA ASN A 101 4.91 23.16 13.37
C ASN A 101 4.12 23.00 12.06
N ARG A 102 4.43 21.98 11.25
CA ARG A 102 3.69 21.65 10.02
C ARG A 102 2.79 20.45 10.22
N TRP A 103 1.56 20.56 9.72
CA TRP A 103 0.62 19.45 9.67
C TRP A 103 0.89 18.61 8.42
N ILE A 104 1.48 17.43 8.64
CA ILE A 104 1.99 16.58 7.56
C ILE A 104 0.87 16.04 6.69
N ASN A 105 -0.27 15.61 7.25
CA ASN A 105 -1.39 15.08 6.47
C ASN A 105 -1.87 16.13 5.45
N ARG A 106 -2.07 17.38 5.90
CA ARG A 106 -2.45 18.49 5.01
C ARG A 106 -1.37 18.78 3.98
N ASP A 107 -0.11 18.73 4.36
CA ASP A 107 0.99 19.03 3.44
C ASP A 107 1.18 17.93 2.37
N MET A 108 0.79 16.68 2.65
CA MET A 108 0.69 15.61 1.63
C MET A 108 -0.43 15.91 0.63
N VAL A 109 -1.63 16.27 1.13
CA VAL A 109 -2.78 16.64 0.27
C VAL A 109 -2.50 17.90 -0.55
N ALA A 110 -1.96 18.94 0.07
CA ALA A 110 -1.63 20.20 -0.61
C ALA A 110 -0.55 20.03 -1.69
N GLY A 111 0.35 19.07 -1.52
CA GLY A 111 1.34 18.69 -2.54
C GLY A 111 0.75 17.85 -3.68
N GLY A 112 -0.49 17.36 -3.53
CA GLY A 112 -1.11 16.44 -4.48
C GLY A 112 -0.57 15.02 -4.37
N TRP A 113 -0.12 14.59 -3.17
CA TRP A 113 0.43 13.24 -2.96
C TRP A 113 -0.50 12.31 -2.20
N ALA A 114 -1.67 12.81 -1.81
CA ALA A 114 -2.70 12.06 -1.11
C ALA A 114 -4.09 12.58 -1.48
N TRP A 115 -5.08 11.71 -1.40
CA TRP A 115 -6.50 12.06 -1.44
C TRP A 115 -7.01 12.42 -0.05
N HIS A 116 -7.99 13.32 0.04
CA HIS A 116 -8.77 13.53 1.26
C HIS A 116 -9.89 12.51 1.34
N VAL A 117 -9.93 11.71 2.41
CA VAL A 117 -10.95 10.68 2.63
C VAL A 117 -12.19 11.30 3.27
N ARG A 118 -13.12 11.77 2.43
CA ARG A 118 -14.33 12.48 2.89
C ARG A 118 -15.29 11.64 3.71
N SER A 119 -15.25 10.31 3.57
CA SER A 119 -16.04 9.40 4.40
C SER A 119 -15.53 9.34 5.85
N GLU A 120 -14.29 9.76 6.10
CA GLU A 120 -13.63 9.71 7.41
C GLU A 120 -13.38 11.10 8.02
N SER A 121 -13.55 12.19 7.25
CA SER A 121 -13.17 13.53 7.69
C SER A 121 -13.95 14.66 7.03
N ASP A 122 -14.48 15.56 7.87
CA ASP A 122 -15.09 16.84 7.50
C ASP A 122 -14.07 18.01 7.49
N SER A 123 -12.76 17.72 7.47
CA SER A 123 -11.74 18.79 7.51
C SER A 123 -11.83 19.72 6.30
N TRP A 124 -12.19 20.97 6.57
CA TRP A 124 -12.24 22.02 5.56
C TRP A 124 -10.84 22.34 5.02
N GLU A 125 -9.77 22.24 5.83
CA GLU A 125 -8.41 22.46 5.37
C GLU A 125 -7.96 21.42 4.36
N LEU A 126 -8.25 20.13 4.60
CA LEU A 126 -7.90 19.05 3.67
C LEU A 126 -8.70 19.19 2.37
N ALA A 127 -10.01 19.40 2.47
CA ALA A 127 -10.86 19.59 1.29
C ALA A 127 -10.41 20.78 0.43
N ARG A 128 -10.03 21.90 1.07
CA ARG A 128 -9.49 23.06 0.37
C ARG A 128 -8.13 22.77 -0.25
N SER A 129 -7.22 22.13 0.49
CA SER A 129 -5.88 21.78 0.01
C SER A 129 -5.94 20.87 -1.21
N GLU A 130 -6.83 19.88 -1.20
CA GLU A 130 -7.04 18.96 -2.31
C GLU A 130 -7.57 19.71 -3.55
N LYS A 131 -8.57 20.58 -3.35
CA LYS A 131 -9.13 21.40 -4.45
C LYS A 131 -8.06 22.28 -5.10
N GLU A 132 -7.18 22.89 -4.31
CA GLU A 132 -6.07 23.70 -4.81
C GLU A 132 -5.04 22.86 -5.55
N ALA A 133 -4.65 21.70 -5.00
CA ALA A 133 -3.72 20.77 -5.64
C ALA A 133 -4.24 20.23 -6.99
N ARG A 134 -5.55 19.92 -7.06
CA ARG A 134 -6.26 19.52 -8.30
C ARG A 134 -6.22 20.63 -9.35
N ARG A 135 -6.62 21.84 -8.96
CA ARG A 135 -6.65 23.01 -9.87
C ARG A 135 -5.28 23.28 -10.47
N GLU A 136 -4.23 23.09 -9.69
CA GLU A 136 -2.85 23.38 -10.08
C GLU A 136 -2.10 22.17 -10.63
N ARG A 137 -2.79 21.02 -10.80
CA ARG A 137 -2.22 19.77 -11.32
C ARG A 137 -0.91 19.38 -10.60
N ARG A 138 -0.91 19.42 -9.27
CA ARG A 138 0.25 19.02 -8.45
C ARG A 138 0.23 17.51 -8.21
N GLY A 139 1.41 16.90 -8.10
CA GLY A 139 1.57 15.48 -7.76
C GLY A 139 0.73 14.56 -8.65
N LEU A 140 -0.09 13.71 -8.03
CA LEU A 140 -0.99 12.76 -8.69
C LEU A 140 -1.99 13.45 -9.64
N TRP A 141 -2.34 14.72 -9.39
CA TRP A 141 -3.27 15.49 -10.24
C TRP A 141 -2.66 15.93 -11.58
N ARG A 142 -1.39 15.58 -11.85
CA ARG A 142 -0.77 15.72 -13.17
C ARG A 142 -1.35 14.75 -14.18
N ASP A 143 -1.74 13.56 -13.72
CA ASP A 143 -2.48 12.60 -14.52
C ASP A 143 -3.86 13.17 -14.87
N PRO A 144 -4.30 13.13 -16.15
CA PRO A 144 -5.65 13.52 -16.52
C PRO A 144 -6.75 12.65 -15.90
N THR A 145 -6.45 11.41 -15.51
CA THR A 145 -7.44 10.44 -14.98
C THR A 145 -6.95 9.76 -13.70
N PRO A 146 -6.69 10.51 -12.62
CA PRO A 146 -6.12 9.96 -11.41
C PRO A 146 -7.12 9.02 -10.71
N THR A 147 -6.74 7.76 -10.56
CA THR A 147 -7.53 6.74 -9.84
C THR A 147 -7.27 6.85 -8.35
N ALA A 148 -8.31 6.92 -7.51
CA ALA A 148 -8.14 6.90 -6.06
C ALA A 148 -7.79 5.48 -5.56
N PRO A 149 -7.07 5.34 -4.42
CA PRO A 149 -6.56 4.05 -3.96
C PRO A 149 -7.68 3.08 -3.62
N TRP A 150 -8.79 3.56 -3.05
CA TRP A 150 -9.98 2.73 -2.84
C TRP A 150 -10.64 2.24 -4.13
N VAL A 151 -10.55 2.99 -5.22
CA VAL A 151 -11.04 2.53 -6.55
C VAL A 151 -10.07 1.49 -7.11
N TYR A 152 -8.76 1.75 -7.03
CA TYR A 152 -7.72 0.83 -7.46
C TYR A 152 -7.82 -0.54 -6.75
N ARG A 153 -8.09 -0.53 -5.43
CA ARG A 153 -8.31 -1.77 -4.65
C ARG A 153 -9.52 -2.57 -5.13
N GLU A 154 -10.63 -1.91 -5.47
CA GLU A 154 -11.81 -2.62 -6.00
C GLU A 154 -11.57 -3.15 -7.41
N GLU A 155 -10.91 -2.39 -8.29
CA GLU A 155 -10.54 -2.85 -9.65
C GLU A 155 -9.63 -4.08 -9.60
N ALA A 156 -8.60 -4.07 -8.75
CA ALA A 156 -7.68 -5.19 -8.56
C ALA A 156 -8.41 -6.45 -8.05
N LYS A 157 -9.40 -6.27 -7.17
CA LYS A 157 -10.23 -7.36 -6.65
C LYS A 157 -11.14 -7.95 -7.71
N GLU A 158 -11.78 -7.12 -8.53
CA GLU A 158 -12.60 -7.58 -9.66
C GLU A 158 -11.76 -8.35 -10.68
N GLU A 159 -10.57 -7.85 -11.01
CA GLU A 159 -9.63 -8.53 -11.91
C GLU A 159 -9.20 -9.90 -11.36
N ALA A 160 -8.88 -9.98 -10.06
CA ALA A 160 -8.52 -11.24 -9.42
C ALA A 160 -9.67 -12.26 -9.44
N GLN A 161 -10.90 -11.80 -9.22
CA GLN A 161 -12.11 -12.64 -9.29
C GLN A 161 -12.35 -13.15 -10.71
N PHE A 162 -12.24 -12.26 -11.71
CA PHE A 162 -12.40 -12.62 -13.11
C PHE A 162 -11.34 -13.64 -13.54
N ARG A 163 -10.07 -13.41 -13.20
CA ARG A 163 -8.97 -14.32 -13.53
C ARG A 163 -9.19 -15.70 -12.92
N SER A 164 -9.61 -15.77 -11.66
CA SER A 164 -9.91 -17.04 -10.98
C SER A 164 -11.05 -17.80 -11.66
N ALA A 165 -12.16 -17.11 -11.96
CA ALA A 165 -13.29 -17.72 -12.66
C ALA A 165 -12.91 -18.22 -14.06
N TRP A 166 -12.09 -17.47 -14.79
CA TRP A 166 -11.60 -17.86 -16.10
C TRP A 166 -10.66 -19.08 -16.05
N GLU A 167 -9.76 -19.14 -15.07
CA GLU A 167 -8.88 -20.30 -14.83
C GLU A 167 -9.69 -21.57 -14.53
N GLU A 168 -10.73 -21.47 -13.69
CA GLU A 168 -11.64 -22.59 -13.38
C GLU A 168 -12.39 -23.09 -14.63
N ASP A 169 -12.93 -22.18 -15.44
CA ASP A 169 -13.63 -22.54 -16.67
C ASP A 169 -12.70 -23.21 -17.69
N ILE A 170 -11.46 -22.74 -17.81
CA ILE A 170 -10.44 -23.40 -18.63
C ILE A 170 -10.17 -24.81 -18.11
N GLN A 171 -10.00 -24.98 -16.80
CA GLN A 171 -9.73 -26.28 -16.20
C GLN A 171 -10.89 -27.26 -16.43
N LYS A 172 -12.13 -26.78 -16.31
CA LYS A 172 -13.37 -27.54 -16.57
C LYS A 172 -13.54 -27.88 -18.05
N SER A 173 -13.16 -26.98 -18.97
CA SER A 173 -13.19 -27.27 -20.40
C SER A 173 -12.16 -28.34 -20.79
N LYS A 174 -10.95 -28.28 -20.20
CA LYS A 174 -9.89 -29.29 -20.38
C LYS A 174 -10.29 -30.64 -19.78
N SER A 175 -10.98 -30.68 -18.64
CA SER A 175 -11.49 -31.93 -18.06
C SER A 175 -12.57 -32.55 -18.96
N ARG A 176 -13.60 -31.77 -19.36
CA ARG A 176 -14.65 -32.23 -20.29
C ARG A 176 -14.09 -32.82 -21.58
N LYS A 177 -13.06 -32.21 -22.16
CA LYS A 177 -12.37 -32.75 -23.35
C LYS A 177 -11.67 -34.08 -23.07
N ARG A 178 -11.02 -34.23 -21.92
CA ARG A 178 -10.40 -35.51 -21.50
C ARG A 178 -11.45 -36.59 -21.26
N ASP A 179 -12.53 -36.27 -20.56
CA ASP A 179 -13.61 -37.21 -20.25
C ASP A 179 -14.32 -37.68 -21.55
N ALA A 180 -14.56 -36.75 -22.49
CA ALA A 180 -15.11 -37.08 -23.80
C ALA A 180 -14.16 -37.91 -24.70
N ALA A 181 -12.84 -37.71 -24.57
CA ALA A 181 -11.86 -38.55 -25.26
C ALA A 181 -11.82 -39.96 -24.65
N SER A 182 -11.85 -40.07 -23.32
CA SER A 182 -11.86 -41.36 -22.61
C SER A 182 -13.08 -42.20 -22.98
N SER A 183 -14.28 -41.61 -22.96
CA SER A 183 -15.52 -42.31 -23.30
C SER A 183 -15.56 -42.81 -24.75
N LYS A 184 -15.01 -42.05 -25.71
CA LYS A 184 -14.85 -42.50 -27.09
C LYS A 184 -13.91 -43.70 -27.21
N THR A 185 -12.80 -43.71 -26.46
CA THR A 185 -11.85 -44.84 -26.51
C THR A 185 -12.40 -46.12 -25.88
N GLU A 186 -13.19 -46.02 -24.81
CA GLU A 186 -13.88 -47.17 -24.23
C GLU A 186 -14.94 -47.73 -25.17
N SER A 187 -15.72 -46.86 -25.81
CA SER A 187 -16.73 -47.28 -26.79
C SER A 187 -16.10 -47.98 -28.01
N ALA A 188 -14.96 -47.48 -28.51
CA ALA A 188 -14.20 -48.11 -29.59
C ALA A 188 -13.59 -49.47 -29.19
N LYS A 189 -13.09 -49.61 -27.95
CA LYS A 189 -12.61 -50.90 -27.42
C LYS A 189 -13.74 -51.91 -27.27
N GLY A 190 -14.90 -51.49 -26.77
CA GLY A 190 -16.09 -52.35 -26.67
C GLY A 190 -16.62 -52.83 -28.03
N ALA A 191 -16.54 -51.98 -29.06
CA ALA A 191 -16.87 -52.35 -30.43
C ALA A 191 -15.87 -53.36 -31.04
N SER A 192 -14.57 -53.20 -30.77
CA SER A 192 -13.52 -54.11 -31.27
C SER A 192 -13.52 -55.49 -30.60
N VAL A 193 -14.00 -55.61 -29.36
CA VAL A 193 -14.18 -56.92 -28.70
C VAL A 193 -15.33 -57.68 -29.35
N LYS A 194 -16.45 -57.02 -29.64
CA LYS A 194 -17.61 -57.63 -30.33
C LYS A 194 -17.34 -58.06 -31.78
N SER A 195 -16.34 -57.50 -32.47
CA SER A 195 -15.99 -57.90 -33.84
C SER A 195 -14.99 -59.07 -33.89
N ARG A 196 -14.24 -59.35 -32.81
CA ARG A 196 -13.29 -60.48 -32.74
C ARG A 196 -13.94 -61.81 -32.44
N ASP A 197 -15.10 -61.81 -31.80
CA ASP A 197 -15.87 -63.05 -31.53
C ASP A 197 -16.59 -63.61 -32.77
N LYS A 198 -16.59 -62.90 -33.90
CA LYS A 198 -17.17 -63.38 -35.17
C LYS A 198 -16.16 -63.93 -36.19
N SER A 199 -14.85 -63.93 -35.90
CA SER A 199 -13.81 -64.39 -36.85
C SER A 199 -12.97 -65.59 -36.38
N SER A 200 -13.31 -66.26 -35.27
CA SER A 200 -12.54 -67.43 -34.76
C SER A 200 -13.04 -68.81 -35.24
N ALA A 201 -14.02 -68.88 -36.16
CA ALA A 201 -14.51 -70.14 -36.72
C ALA A 201 -13.95 -70.45 -38.12
N LYS A 202 -12.62 -70.59 -38.26
CA LYS A 202 -11.95 -71.43 -39.27
C LYS A 202 -10.43 -71.26 -39.21
N SER A 203 -9.75 -72.20 -38.56
CA SER A 203 -8.53 -72.87 -39.05
C SER A 203 -7.89 -73.67 -37.92
N SER A 204 -8.30 -74.93 -37.85
CA SER A 204 -7.51 -76.00 -37.24
C SER A 204 -6.51 -76.50 -38.30
N ALA A 205 -5.23 -76.62 -37.93
CA ALA A 205 -4.44 -77.85 -38.10
C ALA A 205 -2.92 -77.62 -37.97
N LYS A 206 -2.32 -78.54 -37.21
CA LYS A 206 -0.96 -79.09 -37.32
C LYS A 206 0.25 -78.22 -36.93
N GLY A 207 0.78 -78.55 -35.76
CA GLY A 207 2.01 -79.37 -35.70
C GLY A 207 3.29 -78.64 -35.34
N GLY A 208 4.11 -79.27 -34.48
CA GLY A 208 5.55 -79.01 -34.46
C GLY A 208 6.15 -78.68 -33.09
N SER A 209 6.65 -79.72 -32.43
CA SER A 209 7.59 -79.68 -31.31
C SER A 209 8.85 -78.84 -31.60
N LYS A 210 9.39 -78.09 -30.61
CA LYS A 210 10.84 -78.04 -30.30
C LYS A 210 11.18 -77.23 -29.04
N LYS A 211 12.28 -77.68 -28.43
CA LYS A 211 12.90 -77.38 -27.14
C LYS A 211 13.70 -76.05 -27.10
N ASN A 212 14.15 -75.74 -25.87
CA ASN A 212 15.38 -75.00 -25.48
C ASN A 212 15.32 -73.47 -25.69
N SER A 213 15.96 -72.58 -24.92
CA SER A 213 16.97 -72.67 -23.85
C SER A 213 17.18 -71.26 -23.26
N SER A 214 17.62 -71.19 -22.01
CA SER A 214 18.55 -70.22 -21.38
C SER A 214 18.78 -68.83 -22.02
N SER A 215 18.80 -67.76 -21.20
CA SER A 215 20.07 -67.19 -20.70
C SER A 215 19.88 -65.89 -19.89
N GLN A 216 20.62 -65.83 -18.78
CA GLN A 216 20.96 -64.62 -18.02
C GLN A 216 22.00 -63.76 -18.77
N ALA A 217 21.94 -62.44 -18.60
CA ALA A 217 23.08 -61.52 -18.44
C ALA A 217 22.50 -60.15 -18.04
N LYS A 218 22.68 -59.55 -16.85
CA LYS A 218 23.86 -59.01 -16.15
C LYS A 218 24.71 -57.97 -16.90
N SER A 219 24.86 -56.82 -16.20
CA SER A 219 25.90 -55.79 -16.31
C SER A 219 25.64 -54.73 -17.41
N LYS A 220 25.99 -53.44 -17.26
CA LYS A 220 27.14 -52.83 -16.60
C LYS A 220 26.91 -51.34 -16.32
N LYS A 221 27.46 -50.94 -15.17
CA LYS A 221 27.86 -49.61 -14.68
C LYS A 221 28.65 -48.80 -15.73
N LYS A 222 28.47 -47.47 -15.79
CA LYS A 222 29.51 -46.47 -16.13
C LYS A 222 29.12 -45.10 -15.57
N GLY A 223 30.03 -44.53 -14.77
CA GLY A 223 30.00 -43.14 -14.32
C GLY A 223 30.95 -42.25 -15.12
N SER A 224 30.87 -40.94 -14.86
CA SER A 224 31.88 -39.88 -15.08
C SER A 224 31.15 -38.55 -14.79
N ALA A 225 31.38 -37.83 -13.70
CA ALA A 225 32.53 -36.98 -13.34
C ALA A 225 32.62 -35.64 -14.10
N LYS A 226 32.96 -34.60 -13.32
CA LYS A 226 33.41 -33.21 -13.64
C LYS A 226 32.29 -32.17 -13.88
N SER A 227 32.38 -30.92 -13.43
CA SER A 227 33.47 -30.15 -12.79
C SER A 227 32.95 -28.88 -12.11
N SER A 228 33.70 -28.49 -11.08
CA SER A 228 33.85 -27.18 -10.47
C SER A 228 34.00 -25.99 -11.43
N ALA A 229 33.48 -24.81 -11.06
CA ALA A 229 34.16 -23.53 -11.25
C ALA A 229 33.68 -22.46 -10.26
N LYS A 230 34.65 -21.98 -9.48
CA LYS A 230 34.62 -20.86 -8.53
C LYS A 230 35.22 -19.65 -9.25
N ARG A 231 34.54 -18.50 -9.24
CA ARG A 231 35.05 -17.15 -9.60
C ARG A 231 34.00 -16.16 -9.10
N GLY A 232 34.28 -15.06 -8.42
CA GLY A 232 35.52 -14.35 -8.19
C GLY A 232 35.14 -12.87 -8.03
N SER A 233 35.42 -12.32 -6.84
CA SER A 233 35.23 -10.93 -6.46
C SER A 233 35.88 -9.96 -7.47
N LYS A 234 35.21 -8.85 -7.81
CA LYS A 234 35.87 -7.64 -8.30
C LYS A 234 35.23 -6.38 -7.72
N LYS A 235 35.99 -5.76 -6.84
CA LYS A 235 35.97 -4.33 -6.49
C LYS A 235 36.07 -3.49 -7.76
N ASN A 236 35.43 -2.32 -7.77
CA ASN A 236 36.00 -1.15 -8.40
C ASN A 236 35.74 0.08 -7.53
N SER A 237 36.84 0.67 -7.08
CA SER A 237 36.94 1.94 -6.38
C SER A 237 37.39 3.03 -7.36
N SER A 238 36.96 4.26 -7.04
CA SER A 238 37.61 5.55 -7.31
C SER A 238 37.79 6.02 -8.77
N SER A 239 37.16 7.17 -9.05
CA SER A 239 37.87 8.28 -9.68
C SER A 239 37.58 9.57 -8.90
N GLN A 240 38.58 10.00 -8.12
CA GLN A 240 38.74 11.37 -7.64
C GLN A 240 39.42 12.17 -8.76
N ALA A 241 38.81 13.28 -9.18
CA ALA A 241 39.52 14.34 -9.87
C ALA A 241 39.62 15.55 -8.91
N LYS A 242 40.85 15.83 -8.48
CA LYS A 242 41.25 17.09 -7.83
C LYS A 242 41.55 18.12 -8.92
N SER A 243 41.06 19.35 -8.78
CA SER A 243 41.74 20.54 -9.31
C SER A 243 41.99 21.53 -8.16
N LYS A 244 43.24 22.01 -8.10
CA LYS A 244 43.80 23.01 -7.18
C LYS A 244 43.54 24.41 -7.78
N LYS A 245 43.01 25.37 -7.00
CA LYS A 245 43.71 26.41 -6.19
C LYS A 245 44.32 27.58 -7.00
N LYS A 246 43.77 28.79 -6.76
CA LYS A 246 44.38 30.14 -6.63
C LYS A 246 43.18 31.09 -6.41
N GLY A 247 43.08 32.02 -5.45
CA GLY A 247 44.02 32.70 -4.55
C GLY A 247 43.71 34.20 -4.59
N SER A 248 43.73 34.89 -3.43
CA SER A 248 43.70 36.36 -3.21
C SER A 248 42.29 37.01 -3.13
N ALA A 249 41.95 37.97 -2.26
CA ALA A 249 42.53 38.54 -1.04
C ALA A 249 41.49 39.44 -0.32
N LYS A 250 41.76 39.65 0.98
CA LYS A 250 41.37 40.71 1.93
C LYS A 250 40.63 41.98 1.43
N SER A 251 39.62 42.39 2.20
CA SER A 251 39.51 43.65 2.98
C SER A 251 38.19 43.56 3.80
N SER A 252 38.10 43.67 5.13
CA SER A 252 38.43 44.73 6.10
C SER A 252 37.85 46.10 5.80
N ALA A 253 36.73 46.48 6.46
CA ALA A 253 36.68 47.65 7.36
C ALA A 253 35.23 48.01 7.83
N LYS A 254 35.11 48.12 9.16
CA LYS A 254 34.52 49.21 9.97
C LYS A 254 33.12 49.78 9.68
N GLY A 255 32.38 49.85 10.79
CA GLY A 255 31.54 51.01 11.18
C GLY A 255 30.08 50.90 10.73
N SER A 256 29.07 51.33 11.47
CA SER A 256 29.00 52.05 12.74
C SER A 256 27.58 51.89 13.29
N SER A 257 27.49 52.04 14.60
CA SER A 257 26.30 52.36 15.38
C SER A 257 25.30 53.29 14.66
N LYS A 258 24.00 53.03 14.84
CA LYS A 258 23.01 54.08 15.08
C LYS A 258 21.79 53.56 15.83
N LYS A 259 21.59 54.21 16.97
CA LYS A 259 20.48 54.20 17.92
C LYS A 259 19.32 55.02 17.33
N ALA A 260 18.15 54.93 17.99
CA ALA A 260 16.94 55.79 17.88
C ALA A 260 15.92 55.38 16.79
N THR A 261 14.59 55.39 16.97
CA THR A 261 13.68 55.78 18.07
C THR A 261 12.27 55.33 17.68
N LYS A 262 11.44 54.97 18.67
CA LYS A 262 9.97 54.87 18.56
C LYS A 262 9.33 56.19 18.06
N PRO A 263 8.11 56.11 17.52
CA PRO A 263 7.06 57.00 18.01
C PRO A 263 5.85 56.23 18.57
N LYS A 264 5.26 56.82 19.61
CA LYS A 264 3.97 56.48 20.23
C LYS A 264 2.86 57.37 19.65
N ALA A 265 1.62 56.87 19.81
CA ALA A 265 0.33 57.57 19.82
C ALA A 265 -0.28 57.88 18.43
N LYS A 266 -1.59 57.74 18.17
CA LYS A 266 -2.75 58.06 19.01
C LYS A 266 -3.97 57.18 18.73
N SER A 267 -4.79 57.01 19.76
CA SER A 267 -6.17 56.53 19.73
C SER A 267 -7.11 57.42 18.91
N LYS A 268 -8.13 56.83 18.26
CA LYS A 268 -9.48 57.41 18.20
C LYS A 268 -10.54 56.32 18.38
N LYS A 269 -11.58 56.73 19.09
CA LYS A 269 -12.74 56.02 19.65
C LYS A 269 -13.99 56.39 18.81
N LYS A 270 -15.04 55.55 18.90
CA LYS A 270 -16.46 55.75 18.48
C LYS A 270 -16.75 55.52 16.98
N ALA A 271 -17.90 54.98 16.53
CA ALA A 271 -19.18 54.68 17.17
C ALA A 271 -19.98 53.59 16.41
N SER A 272 -20.90 52.98 17.15
CA SER A 272 -22.17 52.31 16.80
C SER A 272 -22.89 52.60 15.47
N GLY A 273 -23.59 51.58 14.95
CA GLY A 273 -24.77 51.69 14.06
C GLY A 273 -25.08 50.39 13.30
N LYS A 274 -25.75 49.39 13.90
CA LYS A 274 -27.21 49.10 13.86
C LYS A 274 -27.79 48.69 12.48
N LYS A 275 -28.17 47.41 12.40
CA LYS A 275 -29.33 46.77 11.73
C LYS A 275 -29.73 47.20 10.29
N GLY A 276 -29.71 46.22 9.39
CA GLY A 276 -30.56 46.17 8.19
C GLY A 276 -30.84 44.73 7.77
N LYS A 277 -31.98 44.17 8.19
CA LYS A 277 -32.55 42.93 7.64
C LYS A 277 -33.14 43.25 6.26
N SER A 278 -32.80 42.48 5.24
CA SER A 278 -33.56 42.40 3.99
C SER A 278 -34.00 40.95 3.78
N LYS A 279 -35.30 40.71 3.92
CA LYS A 279 -36.00 39.52 3.43
C LYS A 279 -36.39 39.81 1.99
N GLY A 280 -35.98 38.98 1.05
CA GLY A 280 -36.53 38.92 -0.30
C GLY A 280 -36.96 37.48 -0.59
N LYS A 281 -38.26 37.22 -0.50
CA LYS A 281 -38.92 36.02 -1.00
C LYS A 281 -39.57 36.37 -2.35
N SER A 282 -39.25 35.61 -3.39
CA SER A 282 -40.03 35.34 -4.60
C SER A 282 -39.28 34.20 -5.32
N GLY A 283 -39.81 33.02 -5.61
CA GLY A 283 -41.18 32.62 -5.92
C GLY A 283 -41.25 32.30 -7.43
N PHE A 284 -41.47 31.02 -7.76
CA PHE A 284 -41.86 30.45 -9.07
C PHE A 284 -40.79 30.47 -10.20
N SER A 285 -40.69 29.51 -11.13
CA SER A 285 -41.56 28.38 -11.50
C SER A 285 -40.74 27.26 -12.16
N ILE A 286 -41.22 26.03 -11.99
CA ILE A 286 -40.84 24.85 -12.77
C ILE A 286 -41.49 25.00 -14.14
N ASP A 287 -40.77 24.71 -15.22
CA ASP A 287 -41.39 24.42 -16.51
C ASP A 287 -40.80 23.14 -17.12
N LYS A 288 -41.71 22.25 -17.49
CA LYS A 288 -41.51 20.88 -17.94
C LYS A 288 -42.30 20.76 -19.24
N LYS A 289 -41.63 20.74 -20.39
CA LYS A 289 -42.17 20.30 -21.70
C LYS A 289 -40.99 19.73 -22.50
N LEU A 290 -40.94 18.42 -22.73
CA LEU A 290 -41.55 17.71 -23.87
C LEU A 290 -41.11 18.29 -25.22
N ARG A 291 -40.05 17.69 -25.77
CA ARG A 291 -40.00 17.11 -27.12
C ARG A 291 -39.02 15.95 -27.12
#